data_AF-A0A077LA99-F1
#
_entry.id   AF-A0A077LA99-F1
#
_cell.length_a   1.000
_cell.length_b   1.000
_cell.length_c   1.000
_cell.angle_alpha   90.00
_cell.angle_beta   90.00
_cell.angle_gamma   90.00
#
_symmetry.space_group_name_H-M   'P 1'
#
loop_
_entity.id
_entity.type
_entity.pdbx_description
1 polymer ?
#
loop_
_entity_poly.entity_id
_entity_poly.type
_entity_poly.pdbx_seq_one_letter_code
_entity_poly.pdbx_strand_id
1 'polypeptide(L)' 'GPLICNGEIQGIVSWGGDICAQPHEPGHYTKVFYYIDWIQSIIAGNTDATCPP' A
#
# COMPACT_ATOMS: atom_id res chain seq x y z
N GLY A 1 -3.97 5.17 -6.49
CA GLY A 1 -4.68 4.06 -7.16
C GLY A 1 -4.10 2.72 -6.73
N PRO A 2 -4.76 1.59 -7.03
CA PRO A 2 -4.28 0.26 -6.66
C PRO A 2 -3.23 -0.28 -7.64
N LEU A 3 -2.22 -0.99 -7.12
CA LEU A 3 -1.37 -1.90 -7.88
C LEU A 3 -1.98 -3.30 -7.80
N ILE A 4 -2.38 -3.85 -8.95
CA ILE A 4 -2.97 -5.18 -9.04
C ILE A 4 -1.93 -6.14 -9.63
N CYS A 5 -1.57 -7.19 -8.88
CA CYS A 5 -0.74 -8.28 -9.38
C CYS A 5 -1.52 -9.58 -9.22
N ASN A 6 -1.60 -10.38 -10.29
CA ASN A 6 -2.31 -11.67 -10.29
C ASN A 6 -3.76 -11.59 -9.79
N GLY A 7 -4.45 -10.47 -10.05
CA GLY A 7 -5.85 -10.26 -9.62
C GLY A 7 -6.03 -9.75 -8.19
N GLU A 8 -4.96 -9.54 -7.43
CA GLU A 8 -5.00 -9.07 -6.04
C GLU A 8 -4.44 -7.66 -5.89
N ILE A 9 -4.98 -6.90 -4.93
CA ILE A 9 -4.45 -5.58 -4.57
C ILE A 9 -3.18 -5.77 -3.73
N GLN A 10 -2.02 -5.54 -4.35
CA GLN A 10 -0.72 -5.68 -3.69
C GLN A 10 -0.20 -4.35 -3.15
N GLY A 11 -0.61 -3.23 -3.75
CA GLY A 11 -0.04 -1.93 -3.43
C GLY A 11 -1.01 -0.76 -3.57
N ILE A 12 -0.70 0.32 -2.86
CA ILE A 12 -1.32 1.64 -3.03
C ILE A 12 -0.22 2.58 -3.53
N VAL A 13 -0.47 3.29 -4.64
CA VAL A 13 0.47 4.31 -5.15
C VAL A 13 0.84 5.27 -4.02
N SER A 14 2.15 5.40 -3.75
CA SER A 14 2.67 6.28 -2.69
C SER A 14 3.44 7.44 -3.28
N TRP A 15 4.60 7.17 -3.87
CA TRP A 15 5.47 8.20 -4.45
C TRP A 15 6.35 7.61 -5.56
N GLY A 16 7.09 8.48 -6.25
CA GLY A 16 8.10 8.11 -7.25
C GLY A 16 9.04 9.29 -7.46
N GLY A 17 9.94 9.19 -8.43
CA GLY A 17 10.82 10.31 -8.81
C GLY A 17 10.04 11.54 -9.27
N ASP A 18 10.70 12.70 -9.21
CA ASP A 18 10.13 14.02 -9.60
C ASP A 18 9.65 14.03 -11.05
N ILE A 19 10.34 13.26 -11.91
CA ILE A 19 9.93 12.99 -13.28
C ILE A 19 9.51 11.52 -13.36
N CYS A 20 8.26 11.28 -13.73
CA CYS A 20 7.73 9.93 -13.89
C CYS A 20 8.47 9.15 -14.98
N ALA A 21 8.52 7.83 -14.83
CA ALA A 21 9.01 6.86 -15.84
C ALA A 21 10.48 7.04 -16.27
N GLN A 22 11.33 7.61 -15.41
CA GLN A 22 12.77 7.64 -15.65
C GLN A 22 13.38 6.22 -15.57
N PRO A 23 14.37 5.90 -16.43
CA PRO A 23 15.10 4.64 -16.34
C PRO A 23 15.72 4.46 -14.94
N HIS A 24 15.58 3.26 -14.38
CA HIS A 24 16.09 2.91 -13.06
C HIS A 24 15.45 3.66 -11.87
N GLU A 25 14.36 4.40 -12.08
CA GLU A 25 13.57 5.03 -11.02
C GLU A 25 12.19 4.37 -10.88
N PRO A 26 12.03 3.38 -9.99
CA PRO A 26 10.75 2.71 -9.81
C PRO A 26 9.74 3.59 -9.07
N GLY A 27 8.45 3.33 -9.31
CA GLY A 27 7.39 3.82 -8.44
C GLY A 27 7.36 3.04 -7.12
N HIS A 28 7.16 3.76 -6.02
CA HIS A 28 7.03 3.19 -4.70
C HIS A 28 5.55 3.06 -4.32
N TYR A 29 5.19 1.87 -3.83
CA TYR A 29 3.83 1.52 -3.45
C TYR A 29 3.82 1.06 -1.99
N THR A 30 2.82 1.49 -1.22
CA THR A 30 2.56 0.97 0.12
C THR A 30 2.13 -0.49 0.00
N LYS A 31 2.85 -1.41 0.65
CA LYS A 31 2.60 -2.86 0.58
C LYS A 31 1.34 -3.25 1.35
N VAL A 32 0.23 -3.50 0.66
CA VAL A 32 -1.09 -3.74 1.27
C VAL A 32 -1.08 -4.95 2.21
N PHE A 33 -0.38 -6.03 1.81
CA PHE A 33 -0.28 -7.24 2.62
C PHE A 33 0.21 -6.98 4.06
N TYR A 34 1.11 -6.01 4.24
CA TYR A 34 1.66 -5.70 5.57
C TYR A 34 0.60 -5.13 6.52
N TYR A 35 -0.45 -4.50 5.98
CA TYR A 35 -1.47 -3.79 6.73
C TYR A 35 -2.80 -4.55 6.88
N ILE A 36 -2.90 -5.81 6.42
CA ILE A 36 -4.18 -6.56 6.39
C ILE A 36 -4.83 -6.61 7.77
N ASP A 37 -4.08 -6.95 8.82
CA ASP A 37 -4.60 -7.07 10.18
C ASP A 37 -5.11 -5.72 10.71
N TRP A 38 -4.35 -4.65 10.46
CA TRP A 38 -4.76 -3.30 10.83
C TRP A 38 -6.04 -2.88 10.10
N ILE A 39 -6.12 -3.09 8.78
CA ILE A 39 -7.30 -2.78 7.98
C ILE A 39 -8.53 -3.52 8.51
N GLN A 40 -8.42 -4.83 8.74
CA GLN A 40 -9.51 -5.65 9.24
C GLN A 40 -9.96 -5.23 10.64
N SER A 41 -9.01 -4.89 11.52
CA SER A 41 -9.29 -4.39 12.87
C SER A 41 -10.09 -3.09 12.85
N ILE A 42 -9.69 -2.12 12.01
CA ILE A 42 -10.41 -0.86 11.84
C ILE A 42 -11.82 -1.10 11.30
N ILE A 43 -11.99 -1.95 10.28
CA ILE A 43 -13.30 -2.30 9.71
C ILE A 43 -14.20 -2.98 10.75
N ALA A 44 -13.63 -3.79 11.64
CA ALA A 44 -14.34 -4.43 12.74
C ALA A 44 -14.76 -3.46 13.88
N GLY A 45 -14.42 -2.18 13.77
CA GLY A 45 -14.83 -1.13 14.71
C GLY A 45 -13.79 -0.82 15.80
N ASN A 46 -12.56 -1.32 15.70
CA ASN A 46 -11.49 -0.94 16.60
C ASN A 46 -11.05 0.51 16.32
N THR A 47 -11.07 1.38 17.34
CA THR A 47 -10.63 2.78 17.22
C THR A 47 -9.17 3.01 17.65
N ASP A 48 -8.54 1.99 18.25
CA ASP A 48 -7.22 2.09 18.88
C ASP A 48 -6.17 1.18 18.20
N ALA A 49 -6.48 0.66 17.01
CA ALA A 49 -5.56 -0.20 16.27
C ALA A 49 -4.33 0.57 15.80
N THR A 50 -3.14 0.04 16.09
CA THR A 50 -1.88 0.61 15.61
C THR A 50 -1.48 0.00 14.28
N CYS A 51 -0.93 0.83 13.39
CA CYS A 51 -0.31 0.35 12.17
C CYS A 51 0.92 -0.54 12.49
N PRO A 52 1.26 -1.50 11.61
CA PRO A 52 2.54 -2.16 11.62
C PRO A 52 3.71 -1.14 11.66
N PRO A 53 4.83 -1.45 12.35
CA PRO A 53 5.98 -0.56 12.44
C PRO A 53 6.69 -0.36 11.10
#